data_AF-A0A0Q6QTA0-F1
#
_entry.id   AF-A0A0Q6QTA0-F1
#
_cell.length_a   1.000
_cell.length_b   1.000
_cell.length_c   1.000
_cell.angle_alpha   90.00
_cell.angle_beta   90.00
_cell.angle_gamma   90.00
#
_symmetry.space_group_name_H-M   'P 1'
#
loop_
_entity.id
_entity.type
_entity.pdbx_description
1 polymer ?
#
loop_
_entity_poly.entity_id
_entity_poly.type
_entity_poly.pdbx_seq_one_letter_code
_entity_poly.pdbx_strand_id
1 'polypeptide(L)' 'MNYVYLHRLYAKRAELEAKLELYDARDCFGDEDVNDGTDREIRERINEISAEIEVLEHSSAS' A
#
# COMPACT_ATOMS: atom_id res chain seq x y z
N MET A 1 -9.03 14.55 15.93
CA MET A 1 -8.40 13.84 14.80
C MET A 1 -7.39 12.83 15.35
N ASN A 2 -7.44 11.57 14.92
CA ASN A 2 -6.54 10.53 15.45
C ASN A 2 -5.23 10.51 14.64
N TYR A 3 -4.33 11.46 14.93
CA TYR A 3 -3.02 11.57 14.26
C TYR A 3 -2.18 10.30 14.39
N VAL A 4 -2.34 9.55 15.48
CA VAL A 4 -1.67 8.25 15.69
C VAL A 4 -2.18 7.22 14.68
N TYR A 5 -3.49 7.21 14.42
CA TYR A 5 -4.09 6.33 13.42
C TYR A 5 -3.65 6.69 12.00
N LEU A 6 -3.70 7.98 11.65
CA LEU A 6 -3.23 8.47 10.35
C LEU A 6 -1.75 8.13 10.11
N HIS A 7 -0.90 8.30 11.12
CA HIS A 7 0.52 7.93 11.04
C HIS A 7 0.71 6.41 10.82
N ARG A 8 -0.12 5.57 11.47
CA ARG A 8 -0.11 4.11 11.25
C ARG A 8 -0.53 3.75 9.82
N LEU A 9 -1.50 4.44 9.24
CA LEU A 9 -1.92 4.22 7.86
C LEU A 9 -0.79 4.55 6.88
N TYR A 10 -0.10 5.68 7.06
CA TYR A 10 1.07 6.01 6.24
C TYR A 10 2.19 4.98 6.38
N ALA A 11 2.52 4.57 7.60
CA ALA A 11 3.52 3.54 7.83
C ALA A 11 3.14 2.21 7.16
N LYS A 12 1.85 1.85 7.19
CA LYS A 12 1.36 0.62 6.55
C LYS A 12 1.39 0.72 5.02
N ARG A 13 1.07 1.88 4.45
CA ARG A 13 1.18 2.12 3.00
C ARG A 13 2.62 1.97 2.54
N ALA A 14 3.56 2.62 3.21
CA ALA A 14 4.99 2.54 2.90
C ALA A 14 5.55 1.10 2.99
N GLU A 15 5.10 0.32 3.98
CA GLU A 15 5.46 -1.11 4.07
C GLU A 15 4.99 -1.92 2.85
N LEU A 16 3.77 -1.65 2.37
CA LEU A 16 3.19 -2.36 1.22
C LEU A 16 3.83 -1.91 -0.10
N GLU A 17 4.12 -0.62 -0.25
CA GLU A 17 4.84 -0.07 -1.40
C GLU A 17 6.24 -0.71 -1.51
N ALA A 18 7.00 -0.76 -0.41
CA ALA A 18 8.31 -1.41 -0.38
C ALA A 18 8.24 -2.91 -0.70
N LYS A 19 7.18 -3.60 -0.25
CA LYS A 19 6.95 -5.01 -0.62
C LYS A 19 6.68 -5.15 -2.11
N LEU A 20 5.86 -4.28 -2.69
CA LEU A 20 5.56 -4.30 -4.12
C LEU A 20 6.82 -4.07 -4.96
N GLU A 21 7.66 -3.12 -4.57
CA GLU A 21 8.95 -2.86 -5.23
C GLU A 21 9.87 -4.10 -5.21
N LEU A 22 9.89 -4.85 -4.11
CA LEU A 22 10.64 -6.11 -4.03
C LEU A 22 10.04 -7.20 -4.92
N TYR A 23 8.71 -7.27 -5.04
CA TYR A 23 8.02 -8.19 -5.95
C TYR A 23 8.35 -7.86 -7.41
N ASP A 24 8.24 -6.59 -7.82
CA ASP A 24 8.53 -6.12 -9.18
C ASP A 24 10.02 -6.33 -9.55
N ALA A 25 10.94 -6.10 -8.60
CA ALA A 25 12.37 -6.35 -8.81
C ALA A 25 12.70 -7.84 -8.95
N ARG A 26 11.92 -8.73 -8.31
CA ARG A 26 12.08 -10.19 -8.43
C ARG A 26 11.60 -10.71 -9.77
N ASP A 27 10.52 -10.15 -10.31
CA ASP A 27 9.98 -10.49 -11.64
C ASP A 27 10.99 -10.19 -12.77
N CYS A 28 11.81 -9.15 -12.61
CA CYS A 28 12.86 -8.78 -13.57
C CYS A 28 13.97 -9.84 -13.80
N PHE A 29 14.08 -10.88 -12.97
CA PHE A 29 15.15 -11.90 -13.07
C PHE A 29 14.68 -13.27 -13.59
N GLY A 30 13.42 -13.40 -14.04
CA GLY A 30 13.01 -14.50 -14.91
C GLY A 30 12.77 -15.86 -14.23
N ASP A 31 12.02 -15.89 -13.14
CA ASP A 31 11.24 -17.09 -12.77
C ASP A 31 9.78 -16.82 -13.16
N GLU A 32 9.45 -17.25 -14.38
CA GLU A 32 8.10 -17.30 -14.93
C GLU A 32 7.17 -18.00 -13.92
N ASP A 33 6.02 -17.40 -13.58
CA ASP A 33 4.98 -17.92 -12.68
C ASP A 33 5.14 -17.76 -11.14
N VAL A 34 5.42 -16.55 -10.64
CA VAL A 34 4.93 -16.13 -9.30
C VAL A 34 3.93 -14.99 -9.41
N ASN A 35 2.98 -15.11 -10.34
CA ASN A 35 1.74 -14.33 -10.30
C ASN A 35 0.69 -15.13 -9.53
N ASP A 36 0.91 -15.30 -8.22
CA ASP A 36 -0.03 -15.93 -7.31
C ASP A 36 -1.19 -15.00 -6.89
N GLY A 37 -1.23 -13.78 -7.46
CA GLY A 37 -2.19 -12.73 -7.12
C GLY A 37 -1.74 -11.83 -5.97
N THR A 38 -0.57 -12.07 -5.37
CA THR A 38 -0.08 -11.26 -4.24
C THR A 38 0.19 -9.81 -4.63
N ASP A 39 0.69 -9.53 -5.85
CA ASP A 39 0.92 -8.15 -6.32
C ASP A 39 -0.41 -7.38 -6.41
N ARG A 40 -1.47 -8.05 -6.91
CA ARG A 40 -2.81 -7.48 -7.02
C ARG A 40 -3.38 -7.20 -5.64
N GLU A 41 -3.29 -8.16 -4.71
CA GLU A 41 -3.77 -7.96 -3.33
C GLU A 41 -3.01 -6.82 -2.62
N ILE A 42 -1.70 -6.71 -2.82
CA ILE A 42 -0.89 -5.60 -2.27
C ILE A 42 -1.36 -4.27 -2.86
N ARG A 43 -1.56 -4.19 -4.18
CA ARG A 43 -2.04 -2.96 -4.85
C ARG A 43 -3.45 -2.57 -4.42
N GLU A 44 -4.36 -3.53 -4.31
CA GLU A 44 -5.71 -3.30 -3.78
C GLU A 44 -5.64 -2.74 -2.36
N ARG A 45 -4.79 -3.32 -1.51
CA ARG A 45 -4.63 -2.86 -0.13
C ARG A 45 -4.03 -1.46 -0.02
N ILE A 46 -3.08 -1.12 -0.90
CA ILE A 46 -2.53 0.25 -0.99
C ILE A 46 -3.62 1.25 -1.38
N ASN A 47 -4.49 0.89 -2.34
CA ASN A 47 -5.59 1.75 -2.77
C ASN A 47 -6.60 2.00 -1.65
N GLU A 48 -6.98 0.96 -0.90
CA GLU A 48 -7.88 1.09 0.26
C GLU A 48 -7.30 2.05 1.31
N ILE A 49 -6.03 1.86 1.69
CA ILE A 49 -5.35 2.69 2.69
C ILE A 49 -5.23 4.13 2.21
N SER A 50 -4.96 4.34 0.92
CA SER A 50 -4.83 5.67 0.34
C SER A 50 -6.16 6.43 0.35
N ALA A 51 -7.26 5.75 -0.01
CA ALA A 51 -8.60 6.33 0.07
C ALA A 51 -8.98 6.69 1.51
N GLU A 52 -8.63 5.84 2.49
CA GLU A 52 -8.88 6.12 3.90
C GLU A 52 -8.07 7.32 4.41
N ILE A 53 -6.80 7.43 4.02
CA ILE A 53 -5.95 8.58 4.32
C ILE A 53 -6.58 9.86 3.76
N GLU A 54 -6.99 9.87 2.48
CA GLU A 54 -7.67 11.02 1.87
C GLU A 54 -8.90 11.45 2.66
N VAL A 55 -9.77 10.50 3.03
CA VAL A 55 -10.97 10.81 3.84
C VAL A 55 -10.61 11.42 5.18
N LEU A 56 -9.59 10.89 5.87
CA LEU A 56 -9.15 11.39 7.17
C LEU A 56 -8.52 12.78 7.08
N GLU A 57 -7.69 13.03 6.06
CA GLU A 57 -7.08 14.34 5.80
C GLU A 57 -8.14 15.38 5.41
N HIS A 58 -9.07 15.04 4.52
CA HIS A 58 -10.15 15.94 4.12
C HIS A 58 -11.13 16.23 5.27
N SER A 59 -11.42 15.25 6.14
CA SER A 59 -12.27 15.44 7.32
C SER A 59 -11.63 16.30 8.41
N SER A 60 -10.35 16.65 8.26
CA SER A 60 -9.63 17.51 9.21
C SER A 60 -9.40 18.94 8.73
N ALA A 61 -9.64 19.18 7.45
CA ALA A 61 -9.55 20.51 6.85
C ALA A 61 -10.87 21.30 6.96
N SER A 62 -11.90 20.71 7.58
CA SER A 62 -13.26 21.25 7.76
C SER A 62 -13.55 21.80 9.15
#